data_AF-A0A6G7YPM1-F1
#
_entry.id   AF-A0A6G7YPM1-F1
#
_cell.length_a   1.000
_cell.length_b   1.000
_cell.length_c   1.000
_cell.angle_alpha   90.00
_cell.angle_beta   90.00
_cell.angle_gamma   90.00
#
_symmetry.space_group_name_H-M   'P 1'
#
loop_
_entity.id
_entity.type
_entity.pdbx_description
1 polymer ?
#
loop_
_entity_poly.entity_id
_entity_poly.type
_entity_poly.pdbx_seq_one_letter_code
_entity_poly.pdbx_strand_id
1 'polypeptide(L)'
;MNPAGTVVVEVRQCSKRLYCGRALWASDKALADARHGGTPQLVGTELMRNFAPAGDRRWKGKFFIADRNQTTSGEIKLLNAEQLRVSGCAVGRLLCKSQIWTRTTRR
;
A
#
# COMPACT_ATOMS: atom_id res chain seq x y z
N MET A 1 -3.56 7.95 -1.99
CA MET A 1 -2.27 8.61 -1.70
C MET A 1 -1.94 8.36 -0.23
N ASN A 2 -0.67 8.08 0.07
CA ASN A 2 -0.21 7.91 1.44
C ASN A 2 -0.18 9.27 2.21
N PRO A 3 -0.16 9.27 3.55
CA PRO A 3 -0.19 10.50 4.34
C PRO A 3 0.94 11.49 4.02
N ALA A 4 2.11 10.99 3.64
CA ALA A 4 3.27 11.82 3.31
C ALA A 4 3.18 12.46 1.91
N GLY A 5 2.15 12.13 1.11
CA GLY A 5 1.99 12.67 -0.24
C GLY A 5 3.03 12.18 -1.27
N THR A 6 3.77 11.12 -0.94
CA THR A 6 4.92 10.65 -1.74
C THR A 6 4.59 9.51 -2.68
N VAL A 7 3.46 8.81 -2.50
CA VAL A 7 3.07 7.67 -3.34
C VAL A 7 1.56 7.68 -3.59
N VAL A 8 1.18 7.46 -4.85
CA VAL A 8 -0.19 7.15 -5.27
C VAL A 8 -0.25 5.68 -5.64
N VAL A 9 -1.21 4.97 -5.05
CA VAL A 9 -1.49 3.57 -5.38
C VAL A 9 -2.85 3.51 -6.07
N GLU A 10 -2.86 2.93 -7.26
CA GLU A 10 -4.08 2.51 -7.94
C GLU A 10 -4.51 1.17 -7.34
N VAL A 11 -5.67 1.15 -6.68
CA VAL A 11 -6.28 -0.07 -6.16
C VAL A 11 -7.28 -0.59 -7.18
N ARG A 12 -7.12 -1.85 -7.58
CA ARG A 12 -7.99 -2.52 -8.55
C ARG A 12 -8.33 -3.92 -8.11
N GLN A 13 -9.44 -4.43 -8.61
CA GLN A 13 -9.75 -5.84 -8.50
C GLN A 13 -8.81 -6.63 -9.44
N CYS A 14 -8.04 -7.55 -8.86
CA CYS A 14 -7.08 -8.39 -9.61
C CYS A 14 -7.58 -9.83 -9.79
N SER A 15 -8.57 -10.26 -9.00
CA SER A 15 -9.28 -11.54 -9.16
C SER A 15 -10.72 -11.42 -8.62
N LYS A 16 -11.55 -12.45 -8.79
CA LYS A 16 -13.01 -12.44 -8.50
C LYS A 16 -13.37 -11.87 -7.11
N ARG A 17 -12.51 -12.04 -6.11
CA ARG A 17 -12.71 -11.49 -4.75
C ARG A 17 -11.48 -10.79 -4.17
N LEU A 18 -10.41 -10.60 -4.95
CA LEU A 18 -9.15 -10.06 -4.45
C LEU A 18 -8.89 -8.68 -5.03
N TYR A 19 -8.39 -7.80 -4.16
CA TYR A 19 -7.90 -6.48 -4.53
C TYR A 19 -6.38 -6.46 -4.49
N CYS A 20 -5.80 -5.76 -5.45
CA CYS A 20 -4.37 -5.51 -5.55
C CYS A 20 -4.15 -4.00 -5.73
N GLY A 21 -2.94 -3.54 -5.46
CA GLY A 21 -2.58 -2.13 -5.47
C GLY A 21 -1.23 -1.94 -6.12
N ARG A 22 -1.19 -1.14 -7.19
CA ARG A 22 0.02 -0.84 -7.93
C ARG A 22 0.43 0.62 -7.73
N ALA A 23 1.72 0.88 -7.57
CA ALA A 23 2.21 2.26 -7.54
C ALA A 23 1.97 2.92 -8.90
N LEU A 24 1.09 3.92 -8.94
CA LEU A 24 0.78 4.68 -10.14
C LEU A 24 1.76 5.84 -10.31
N TRP A 25 2.11 6.49 -9.19
CA TRP A 25 3.04 7.61 -9.15
C TRP A 25 3.82 7.59 -7.83
N ALA A 26 5.05 8.08 -7.86
CA ALA A 26 5.89 8.28 -6.67
C ALA A 26 6.74 9.56 -6.82
N SER A 27 7.06 10.21 -5.71
CA SER A 27 8.00 11.34 -5.69
C SER A 27 9.45 10.89 -5.89
N ASP A 28 10.33 11.81 -6.30
CA ASP A 28 11.76 11.52 -6.48
C ASP A 28 12.40 10.90 -5.25
N LYS A 29 12.03 11.39 -4.07
CA LYS A 29 12.47 10.81 -2.80
C LYS A 29 12.02 9.35 -2.65
N ALA A 30 10.75 9.04 -2.91
CA ALA A 30 10.25 7.68 -2.81
C ALA A 30 10.89 6.75 -3.86
N LEU A 31 11.18 7.25 -5.07
CA LEU A 31 11.94 6.53 -6.09
C LEU A 31 13.38 6.24 -5.64
N ALA A 32 14.05 7.21 -5.01
CA ALA A 32 15.39 7.04 -4.48
C ALA A 32 15.43 6.04 -3.32
N ASP A 33 14.52 6.17 -2.35
CA ASP A 33 14.41 5.28 -1.19
C ASP A 33 14.12 3.83 -1.63
N ALA A 34 13.22 3.63 -2.61
CA ALA A 34 12.94 2.32 -3.19
C ALA A 34 14.15 1.71 -3.90
N ARG A 35 14.87 2.50 -4.71
CA ARG A 35 16.10 2.05 -5.38
C ARG A 35 17.16 1.64 -4.37
N HIS A 36 17.38 2.44 -3.34
CA HIS A 36 18.31 2.13 -2.25
C HIS A 36 17.92 0.85 -1.51
N GLY A 37 16.62 0.63 -1.33
CA GLY A 37 16.06 -0.58 -0.73
C GLY A 37 16.10 -1.84 -1.61
N GLY A 38 16.54 -1.75 -2.86
CA GLY A 38 16.60 -2.87 -3.80
C GLY A 38 15.38 -3.03 -4.71
N THR A 39 14.49 -2.04 -4.79
CA THR A 39 13.37 -1.99 -5.74
C THR A 39 13.67 -0.95 -6.83
N PRO A 40 14.29 -1.34 -7.98
CA PRO A 40 14.76 -0.39 -8.98
C PRO A 40 13.64 0.38 -9.68
N GLN A 41 12.46 -0.25 -9.84
CA GLN A 41 11.30 0.34 -10.48
C GLN A 41 10.11 0.36 -9.52
N LEU A 42 9.92 1.48 -8.80
CA LEU A 42 8.78 1.61 -7.88
C LEU A 42 7.46 1.78 -8.64
N VAL A 43 7.40 2.70 -9.61
CA VAL A 43 6.17 2.92 -10.41
C VAL A 43 5.90 1.68 -11.26
N GLY A 44 4.68 1.15 -11.15
CA GLY A 44 4.29 -0.12 -11.75
C GLY A 44 4.46 -1.33 -10.83
N THR A 45 5.14 -1.21 -9.68
CA THR A 45 5.26 -2.32 -8.72
C THR A 45 3.97 -2.53 -7.95
N GLU A 46 3.59 -3.80 -7.76
CA GLU A 46 2.47 -4.20 -6.91
C GLU A 46 2.86 -4.10 -5.42
N LEU A 47 2.37 -3.03 -4.79
CA LEU A 47 2.58 -2.73 -3.36
C LEU A 47 1.53 -3.38 -2.46
N MET A 48 0.34 -3.70 -2.98
CA MET A 48 -0.71 -4.40 -2.24
C MET A 48 -1.06 -5.69 -2.97
N ARG A 49 -0.93 -6.82 -2.28
CA ARG A 49 -1.04 -8.15 -2.86
C ARG A 49 -2.15 -8.94 -2.19
N ASN A 50 -3.06 -9.49 -2.99
CA ASN A 50 -4.07 -10.46 -2.59
C ASN A 50 -4.93 -10.05 -1.38
N PHE A 51 -5.46 -8.82 -1.38
CA PHE A 51 -6.37 -8.35 -0.33
C PHE A 51 -7.75 -9.01 -0.46
N ALA A 52 -8.08 -9.89 0.47
CA ALA A 52 -9.34 -10.60 0.56
C ALA A 52 -10.30 -9.92 1.56
N PRO A 53 -11.62 -9.88 1.30
CA PRO A 53 -12.61 -9.35 2.23
C PRO A 53 -12.57 -10.04 3.59
N ALA A 54 -12.67 -9.27 4.66
CA ALA A 54 -12.62 -9.72 6.06
C ALA A 54 -13.78 -9.18 6.92
N GLY A 55 -14.90 -8.81 6.28
CA GLY A 55 -16.07 -8.21 6.95
C GLY A 55 -15.87 -6.75 7.37
N ASP A 56 -16.94 -6.07 7.77
CA ASP A 56 -16.97 -4.66 8.24
C ASP A 56 -16.15 -3.67 7.39
N ARG A 57 -16.27 -3.79 6.06
CA ARG A 57 -15.51 -2.97 5.11
C ARG A 57 -13.98 -3.08 5.33
N ARG A 58 -13.50 -4.27 5.70
CA ARG A 58 -12.08 -4.60 5.86
C ARG A 58 -11.61 -5.61 4.81
N TRP A 59 -10.32 -5.56 4.52
CA TRP A 59 -9.60 -6.54 3.72
C TRP A 59 -8.26 -6.88 4.36
N LYS A 60 -7.83 -8.14 4.24
CA LYS A 60 -6.51 -8.59 4.70
C LYS A 60 -5.70 -9.13 3.53
N GLY A 61 -4.41 -8.81 3.52
CA GLY A 61 -3.51 -9.18 2.45
C GLY A 61 -2.07 -8.91 2.84
N LYS A 62 -1.21 -8.68 1.84
CA LYS A 62 0.20 -8.39 2.05
C LYS A 62 0.60 -7.07 1.42
N PHE A 63 1.39 -6.27 2.13
CA PHE A 63 2.04 -5.09 1.61
C PHE A 63 3.49 -5.39 1.26
N PHE A 64 3.92 -4.96 0.07
CA PHE A 64 5.32 -4.90 -0.28
C PHE A 64 5.88 -3.52 0.05
N ILE A 65 6.89 -3.48 0.91
CA ILE A 65 7.57 -2.28 1.38
C ILE A 65 8.82 -2.09 0.52
N ALA A 66 8.67 -1.29 -0.54
CA ALA A 66 9.69 -1.15 -1.59
C ALA A 66 11.02 -0.53 -1.09
N ASP A 67 10.98 0.29 -0.04
CA ASP A 67 12.16 0.90 0.60
C ASP A 67 13.07 -0.11 1.33
N ARG A 68 12.57 -1.33 1.56
CA ARG A 68 13.25 -2.40 2.29
C ARG A 68 13.23 -3.72 1.56
N ASN A 69 12.63 -3.77 0.36
CA ASN A 69 12.40 -4.99 -0.42
C ASN A 69 11.83 -6.13 0.45
N GLN A 70 10.86 -5.80 1.31
CA GLN A 70 10.26 -6.72 2.28
C GLN A 70 8.75 -6.80 2.08
N THR A 71 8.16 -7.92 2.45
CA THR A 71 6.71 -8.09 2.46
C THR A 71 6.22 -8.25 3.88
N THR A 72 5.11 -7.61 4.23
CA THR A 72 4.43 -7.80 5.50
C THR A 72 2.94 -8.05 5.32
N SER A 73 2.33 -8.76 6.27
CA SER A 73 0.88 -8.86 6.38
C SER A 73 0.28 -7.50 6.79
N GLY A 74 -0.92 -7.23 6.31
CA GLY A 74 -1.63 -6.02 6.66
C GLY A 74 -3.13 -6.10 6.46
N GLU A 75 -3.79 -5.06 6.95
CA GLU A 75 -5.23 -4.85 6.86
C GLU A 75 -5.52 -3.48 6.27
N ILE A 76 -6.60 -3.40 5.50
CA ILE A 76 -7.17 -2.15 5.03
C ILE A 76 -8.61 -2.08 5.53
N LYS A 77 -9.03 -0.92 6.04
CA LYS A 77 -10.42 -0.62 6.39
C LYS A 77 -10.89 0.62 5.66
N LEU A 78 -12.02 0.52 4.96
CA LEU A 78 -12.69 1.68 4.38
C LEU A 78 -13.41 2.46 5.49
N LEU A 79 -12.95 3.69 5.72
CA LEU A 79 -13.52 4.58 6.74
C LEU A 79 -14.75 5.29 6.15
N ASN A 80 -14.57 5.87 4.96
CA ASN A 80 -15.59 6.57 4.17
C ASN A 80 -15.21 6.51 2.67
N ALA A 81 -15.96 7.19 1.79
CA ALA A 81 -15.74 7.17 0.34
C ALA A 81 -14.34 7.63 -0.10
N GLU A 82 -13.68 8.47 0.71
CA GLU A 82 -12.43 9.14 0.41
C GLU A 82 -11.23 8.59 1.19
N GLN A 83 -11.46 7.82 2.26
CA GLN A 83 -10.40 7.45 3.20
C GLN A 83 -10.35 5.95 3.50
N LEU A 84 -9.11 5.44 3.45
CA LEU A 84 -8.74 4.09 3.86
C LEU A 84 -7.83 4.18 5.08
N ARG A 85 -8.06 3.35 6.09
CA ARG A 85 -7.04 3.05 7.10
C ARG A 85 -6.23 1.86 6.62
N VAL A 86 -4.92 2.01 6.55
CA VAL A 86 -3.94 0.99 6.19
C VAL A 86 -3.15 0.64 7.43
N SER A 87 -3.12 -0.63 7.81
CA SER A 87 -2.40 -1.13 8.99
C SER A 87 -1.45 -2.26 8.59
N GLY A 88 -0.19 -2.20 9.04
CA GLY A 88 0.80 -3.24 8.78
C GLY A 88 1.87 -3.29 9.86
N CYS A 89 2.44 -4.47 10.10
CA CYS A 89 3.47 -4.68 11.12
C CYS A 89 4.80 -4.91 10.40
N ALA A 90 5.70 -3.92 10.39
CA ALA A 90 7.01 -4.13 9.78
C ALA A 90 7.82 -5.12 10.64
N VAL A 91 8.33 -6.18 10.01
CA VAL A 91 9.19 -7.17 10.68
C VAL A 91 10.43 -6.46 11.22
N GLY A 92 10.72 -6.63 12.51
CA GLY A 92 11.94 -6.11 13.16
C GLY A 92 11.73 -5.38 14.48
N ARG A 93 10.55 -4.80 14.75
CA ARG A 93 10.12 -4.31 16.08
C ARG A 93 8.59 -4.33 16.13
N LEU A 94 7.99 -4.87 17.19
CA LEU A 94 6.55 -5.18 17.41
C LEU A 94 5.54 -4.01 17.27
N LEU A 95 5.86 -2.93 16.56
CA LEU A 95 5.03 -1.75 16.38
C LEU A 95 4.32 -1.80 15.03
N CYS A 96 3.08 -2.29 15.03
CA CYS A 96 2.17 -2.17 13.89
C CYS A 96 1.82 -0.70 13.67
N LYS A 97 2.16 -0.18 12.48
CA LYS A 97 1.84 1.20 12.10
C LYS A 97 0.51 1.22 11.38
N SER A 98 -0.28 2.25 11.68
CA SER A 98 -1.50 2.56 10.95
C SER A 98 -1.39 3.94 10.30
N GLN A 99 -1.95 4.06 9.11
CA GLN A 99 -1.94 5.28 8.29
C GLN A 99 -3.33 5.50 7.70
N ILE A 100 -3.72 6.77 7.52
CA ILE A 100 -4.93 7.14 6.79
C ILE A 100 -4.54 7.60 5.40
N TRP A 101 -4.95 6.84 4.39
CA TRP A 101 -4.71 7.11 2.99
C TRP A 101 -5.94 7.77 2.39
N THR A 102 -5.72 8.84 1.65
CA THR A 102 -6.80 9.62 1.04
C THR A 102 -6.86 9.35 -0.46
N ARG A 103 -8.06 9.25 -1.01
CA ARG A 103 -8.31 9.26 -2.46
C ARG A 103 -7.73 10.54 -3.06
N THR A 104 -7.22 10.45 -4.27
CA THR A 104 -6.61 11.58 -4.98
C THR A 104 -7.04 11.55 -6.44
N THR A 105 -7.08 12.71 -7.07
CA THR A 105 -7.31 12.88 -8.51
C THR A 105 -6.02 12.83 -9.33
N ARG A 106 -4.85 12.80 -8.68
CA ARG A 106 -3.56 12.61 -9.35
C ARG A 106 -3.55 11.26 -10.07
N ARG A 107 -3.46 11.31 -11.40
CA ARG A 107 -3.26 10.15 -12.28
C ARG A 107 -1.79 10.01 -12.62
#